data_AF-A0A4Y1WUK3-F1
#
_entry.id   AF-A0A4Y1WUK3-F1
#
_cell.length_a   1.000
_cell.length_b   1.000
_cell.length_c   1.000
_cell.angle_alpha   90.00
_cell.angle_beta   90.00
_cell.angle_gamma   90.00
#
_symmetry.space_group_name_H-M   'P 1'
#
loop_
_entity.id
_entity.type
_entity.pdbx_description
1 polymer ?
#
loop_
_entity_poly.entity_id
_entity_poly.type
_entity_poly.pdbx_seq_one_letter_code
_entity_poly.pdbx_strand_id
1 'polypeptide(L)'
;MKTGKGPIALSDEARDRVPEQLHARYVATIVERLREVGTLDLAAADLPIRVVDRPIDDFRTDPSLDLARYVRDVLVDRATYLDERSFRLDFTESDFNLDDYILHGDAAEDDRPIVRLAGREGSMTVRSDGFRAAPYLALRDCCALSQLVEYAMRIRSGAVDPRSLPLFQLECCLSDRFEQDWNRVAEAVRHRR
;
A
#
# COMPACT_ATOMS: atom_id res chain seq x y z
N MET A 1 15.01 1.50 -33.56
CA MET A 1 15.22 0.35 -32.64
C MET A 1 14.84 0.79 -31.24
N LYS A 2 13.73 0.27 -30.69
CA LYS A 2 13.35 0.49 -29.29
C LYS A 2 14.24 -0.41 -28.43
N THR A 3 15.12 0.15 -27.62
CA THR A 3 15.86 -0.58 -26.59
C THR A 3 14.93 -0.83 -25.41
N GLY A 4 14.05 -1.82 -25.54
CA GLY A 4 13.35 -2.38 -24.40
C GLY A 4 14.34 -3.18 -23.58
N LYS A 5 14.85 -2.63 -22.47
CA LYS A 5 15.47 -3.43 -21.41
C LYS A 5 14.39 -4.43 -20.98
N GLY A 6 14.60 -5.73 -21.25
CA GLY A 6 13.76 -6.78 -20.69
C GLY A 6 13.78 -6.74 -19.15
N PRO A 7 12.83 -7.42 -18.47
CA PRO A 7 12.74 -7.41 -17.02
C PRO A 7 14.07 -7.81 -16.39
N ILE A 8 14.51 -7.05 -15.40
CA ILE A 8 15.77 -7.29 -14.69
C ILE A 8 15.69 -8.67 -14.03
N ALA A 9 16.50 -9.63 -14.49
CA ALA A 9 16.62 -10.92 -13.83
C ALA A 9 17.27 -10.74 -12.46
N LEU A 10 16.48 -10.90 -11.39
CA LEU A 10 16.93 -10.87 -10.01
C LEU A 10 17.32 -12.28 -9.53
N SER A 11 18.41 -12.38 -8.76
CA SER A 11 18.71 -13.58 -7.98
C SER A 11 17.68 -13.79 -6.87
N ASP A 12 17.59 -15.00 -6.32
CA ASP A 12 16.63 -15.31 -5.25
C ASP A 12 16.85 -14.42 -4.01
N GLU A 13 18.10 -14.15 -3.61
CA GLU A 13 18.35 -13.21 -2.50
C GLU A 13 17.97 -11.76 -2.84
N ALA A 14 18.00 -11.36 -4.11
CA ALA A 14 17.58 -10.04 -4.53
C ALA A 14 16.04 -9.93 -4.61
N ARG A 15 15.34 -11.04 -4.91
CA ARG A 15 13.88 -11.10 -4.91
C ARG A 15 13.26 -10.86 -3.54
N ASP A 16 13.93 -11.28 -2.46
CA ASP A 16 13.44 -11.02 -1.10
C ASP A 16 13.88 -9.63 -0.57
N ARG A 17 15.08 -9.15 -0.95
CA ARG A 17 15.63 -7.87 -0.46
C ARG A 17 15.01 -6.62 -1.07
N VAL A 18 14.60 -6.67 -2.35
CA VAL A 18 14.04 -5.49 -3.04
C VAL A 18 12.69 -5.09 -2.40
N PRO A 19 11.73 -6.01 -2.19
CA PRO A 19 10.48 -5.69 -1.49
C PRO A 19 10.69 -5.14 -0.07
N GLU A 20 11.58 -5.74 0.71
CA GLU A 20 11.87 -5.29 2.08
C GLU A 20 12.43 -3.86 2.13
N GLN A 21 13.34 -3.53 1.21
CA GLN A 21 13.90 -2.17 1.13
C GLN A 21 12.86 -1.15 0.67
N LEU A 22 11.97 -1.52 -0.24
CA LEU A 22 10.88 -0.65 -0.67
C LEU A 22 9.87 -0.41 0.45
N HIS A 23 9.46 -1.48 1.15
CA HIS A 23 8.58 -1.38 2.31
C HIS A 23 9.16 -0.45 3.36
N ALA A 24 10.42 -0.67 3.75
CA ALA A 24 11.09 0.18 4.73
C ALA A 24 11.15 1.65 4.30
N ARG A 25 11.35 1.92 2.99
CA ARG A 25 11.34 3.29 2.44
C ARG A 25 9.96 3.94 2.51
N TYR A 26 8.91 3.24 2.07
CA TYR A 26 7.56 3.79 2.11
C TYR A 26 7.10 4.06 3.54
N VAL A 27 7.38 3.14 4.46
CA VAL A 27 7.08 3.35 5.89
C VAL A 27 7.88 4.52 6.45
N ALA A 28 9.17 4.64 6.15
CA ALA A 28 9.98 5.78 6.60
C ALA A 28 9.41 7.12 6.10
N THR A 29 9.05 7.21 4.82
CA THR A 29 8.41 8.40 4.25
C THR A 29 7.10 8.76 4.96
N ILE A 30 6.24 7.76 5.21
CA ILE A 30 4.98 7.98 5.94
C ILE A 30 5.25 8.46 7.37
N VAL A 31 6.15 7.79 8.10
CA VAL A 31 6.51 8.12 9.48
C VAL A 31 7.09 9.53 9.58
N GLU A 32 7.97 9.92 8.67
CA GLU A 32 8.53 11.28 8.62
C GLU A 32 7.44 12.35 8.53
N ARG A 33 6.45 12.14 7.65
CA ARG A 33 5.31 13.08 7.51
C ARG A 33 4.40 13.07 8.73
N LEU A 34 4.09 11.88 9.25
CA LEU A 34 3.24 11.76 10.43
C LEU A 34 3.91 12.33 11.68
N ARG A 35 5.24 12.30 11.80
CA ARG A 35 5.99 12.93 12.90
C ARG A 35 5.71 14.44 12.98
N GLU A 36 5.48 15.10 11.84
CA GLU A 36 5.20 16.54 11.78
C GLU A 36 3.78 16.88 12.25
N VAL A 37 2.81 15.99 12.04
CA VAL A 37 1.37 16.28 12.20
C VAL A 37 0.64 15.43 13.24
N GLY A 38 1.29 14.38 13.74
CA GLY A 38 0.76 13.39 14.68
C GLY A 38 -0.26 12.44 14.05
N THR A 39 -1.29 12.96 13.39
CA THR A 39 -2.37 12.16 12.82
C THR A 39 -2.90 12.81 11.54
N LEU A 40 -3.14 11.99 10.53
CA LEU A 40 -3.78 12.38 9.28
C LEU A 40 -5.09 11.62 9.09
N ASP A 41 -6.18 12.37 8.94
CA ASP A 41 -7.46 11.87 8.46
C ASP A 41 -7.38 11.69 6.94
N LEU A 42 -7.65 10.46 6.50
CA LEU A 42 -7.51 10.01 5.11
C LEU A 42 -8.82 9.45 4.57
N ALA A 43 -9.90 9.45 5.36
CA ALA A 43 -11.15 8.78 5.02
C ALA A 43 -11.75 9.28 3.70
N ALA A 44 -11.67 10.59 3.45
CA ALA A 44 -12.20 11.21 2.23
C ALA A 44 -11.54 10.76 0.93
N ALA A 45 -10.38 10.10 0.99
CA ALA A 45 -9.70 9.58 -0.19
C ALA A 45 -10.23 8.20 -0.63
N ASP A 46 -10.98 7.51 0.24
CA ASP A 46 -11.52 6.18 -0.02
C ASP A 46 -10.48 5.21 -0.61
N LEU A 47 -9.25 5.25 -0.09
CA LEU A 47 -8.16 4.40 -0.58
C LEU A 47 -8.43 2.93 -0.19
N PRO A 48 -8.69 2.03 -1.16
CA PRO A 48 -8.82 0.62 -0.87
C PRO A 48 -7.44 0.00 -0.68
N ILE A 49 -7.32 -0.84 0.34
CA ILE A 49 -6.13 -1.66 0.60
C ILE A 49 -6.55 -3.07 1.03
N ARG A 50 -5.61 -4.00 0.91
CA ARG A 50 -5.78 -5.37 1.38
C ARG A 50 -4.94 -5.62 2.62
N VAL A 51 -5.61 -5.98 3.71
CA VAL A 51 -4.97 -6.42 4.95
C VAL A 51 -5.06 -7.94 5.02
N VAL A 52 -3.93 -8.60 5.27
CA VAL A 52 -3.89 -10.05 5.47
C VAL A 52 -3.56 -10.35 6.91
N ASP A 53 -4.47 -10.98 7.65
CA ASP A 53 -4.31 -11.32 9.08
C ASP A 53 -3.42 -12.55 9.30
N ARG A 54 -2.35 -12.66 8.52
CA ARG A 54 -1.40 -13.77 8.55
C ARG A 54 -0.07 -13.35 7.92
N PRO A 55 1.09 -13.89 8.37
CA PRO A 55 2.36 -13.64 7.71
C PRO A 55 2.31 -14.12 6.26
N ILE A 56 2.78 -13.31 5.33
CA ILE A 56 2.66 -13.64 3.90
C ILE A 56 3.49 -14.86 3.50
N ASP A 57 4.55 -15.17 4.24
CA ASP A 57 5.40 -16.33 4.00
C ASP A 57 4.73 -17.67 4.36
N ASP A 58 3.67 -17.67 5.17
CA ASP A 58 2.90 -18.88 5.45
C ASP A 58 2.29 -19.45 4.16
N PHE A 59 1.79 -18.58 3.27
CA PHE A 59 1.23 -19.01 1.98
C PHE A 59 2.30 -19.48 0.98
N ARG A 60 3.56 -19.06 1.16
CA ARG A 60 4.69 -19.59 0.37
C ARG A 60 5.08 -20.99 0.82
N THR A 61 4.87 -21.31 2.09
CA THR A 61 5.36 -22.55 2.71
C THR A 61 4.29 -23.62 2.83
N ASP A 62 3.01 -23.25 2.93
CA ASP A 62 1.87 -24.15 3.00
C ASP A 62 0.86 -23.87 1.87
N PRO A 63 0.89 -24.67 0.79
CA PRO A 63 -0.02 -24.50 -0.35
C PRO A 63 -1.48 -24.91 -0.03
N SER A 64 -1.76 -25.48 1.14
CA SER A 64 -3.13 -25.78 1.58
C SER A 64 -3.85 -24.56 2.15
N LEU A 65 -3.11 -23.49 2.47
CA LEU A 65 -3.68 -22.25 2.97
C LEU A 65 -4.38 -21.47 1.86
N ASP A 66 -5.66 -21.22 2.09
CA ASP A 66 -6.48 -20.35 1.26
C ASP A 66 -6.36 -18.90 1.73
N LEU A 67 -5.69 -18.07 0.92
CA LEU A 67 -5.45 -16.64 1.20
C LEU A 67 -6.77 -15.88 1.45
N ALA A 68 -7.83 -16.21 0.72
CA ALA A 68 -9.11 -15.51 0.81
C ALA A 68 -9.72 -15.54 2.23
N ARG A 69 -9.34 -16.53 3.05
CA ARG A 69 -9.82 -16.66 4.44
C ARG A 69 -9.16 -15.71 5.44
N TYR A 70 -8.04 -15.10 5.06
CA TYR A 70 -7.25 -14.22 5.92
C TYR A 70 -7.22 -12.78 5.42
N VAL A 71 -7.90 -12.51 4.30
CA VAL A 71 -7.94 -11.20 3.63
C VAL A 71 -9.11 -10.39 4.15
N ARG A 72 -8.86 -9.10 4.36
CA ARG A 72 -9.88 -8.07 4.51
C ARG A 72 -9.58 -6.96 3.52
N ASP A 73 -10.54 -6.67 2.66
CA ASP A 73 -10.50 -5.51 1.78
C ASP A 73 -11.17 -4.33 2.49
N VAL A 74 -10.37 -3.30 2.74
CA VAL A 74 -10.72 -2.21 3.66
C VAL A 74 -10.48 -0.86 3.01
N LEU A 75 -11.20 0.16 3.47
CA LEU A 75 -10.90 1.55 3.15
C LEU A 75 -10.08 2.17 4.29
N VAL A 76 -9.03 2.91 3.92
CA VAL A 76 -8.22 3.64 4.89
C VAL A 76 -9.02 4.78 5.51
N ASP A 77 -8.97 4.88 6.84
CA ASP A 77 -9.61 5.97 7.58
C ASP A 77 -8.57 6.98 8.05
N ARG A 78 -7.48 6.50 8.66
CA ARG A 78 -6.55 7.39 9.36
C ARG A 78 -5.17 6.77 9.52
N ALA A 79 -4.13 7.59 9.49
CA ALA A 79 -2.78 7.20 9.86
C ALA A 79 -2.28 8.03 11.06
N THR A 80 -1.73 7.36 12.08
CA THR A 80 -1.28 7.97 13.34
C THR A 80 0.19 7.64 13.58
N TYR A 81 1.03 8.65 13.81
CA TYR A 81 2.42 8.47 14.22
C TYR A 81 2.50 7.70 15.55
N LEU A 82 3.40 6.72 15.63
CA LEU A 82 3.71 6.03 16.88
C LEU A 82 5.15 6.29 17.31
N ASP A 83 6.11 5.97 16.44
CA ASP A 83 7.54 6.13 16.68
C ASP A 83 8.31 6.30 15.35
N GLU A 84 9.64 6.38 15.43
CA GLU A 84 10.52 6.61 14.27
C GLU A 84 10.53 5.46 13.25
N ARG A 85 9.89 4.33 13.54
CA ARG A 85 9.86 3.13 12.68
C ARG A 85 8.46 2.61 12.39
N SER A 86 7.43 3.24 12.95
CA SER A 86 6.08 2.71 12.84
C SER A 86 4.99 3.76 12.97
N PHE A 87 3.85 3.42 12.38
CA PHE A 87 2.61 4.16 12.49
C PHE A 87 1.44 3.19 12.67
N ARG A 88 0.35 3.67 13.26
CA ARG A 88 -0.93 2.95 13.29
C ARG A 88 -1.76 3.36 12.09
N LEU A 89 -2.29 2.36 11.40
CA LEU A 89 -3.27 2.52 10.33
C LEU A 89 -4.63 2.08 10.87
N ASP A 90 -5.59 3.00 10.89
CA ASP A 90 -6.99 2.71 11.18
C ASP A 90 -7.74 2.58 9.84
N PHE A 91 -8.64 1.61 9.75
CA PHE A 91 -9.37 1.27 8.53
C PHE A 91 -10.74 0.67 8.85
N THR A 92 -11.62 0.61 7.86
CA THR A 92 -12.94 -0.02 7.97
C THR A 92 -13.14 -1.01 6.84
N GLU A 93 -13.63 -2.22 7.13
CA GLU A 93 -13.98 -3.19 6.09
C GLU A 93 -14.95 -2.58 5.07
N SER A 94 -14.79 -2.97 3.82
CA SER A 94 -15.59 -2.46 2.71
C SER A 94 -16.43 -3.57 2.08
N ASP A 95 -17.49 -3.18 1.37
CA ASP A 95 -18.26 -4.09 0.52
C ASP A 95 -17.56 -4.38 -0.83
N PHE A 96 -16.36 -3.83 -1.01
CA PHE A 96 -15.51 -4.03 -2.17
C PHE A 96 -14.68 -5.30 -2.06
N ASN A 97 -14.56 -5.99 -3.18
CA ASN A 97 -13.71 -7.16 -3.35
C ASN A 97 -12.62 -6.82 -4.36
N LEU A 98 -11.36 -6.78 -3.91
CA LEU A 98 -10.23 -6.43 -4.75
C LEU A 98 -9.96 -7.52 -5.80
N ASP A 99 -10.28 -8.79 -5.53
CA ASP A 99 -10.09 -9.87 -6.51
C ASP A 99 -11.05 -9.72 -7.70
N ASP A 100 -12.31 -9.37 -7.44
CA ASP A 100 -13.29 -9.12 -8.49
C ASP A 100 -12.88 -7.90 -9.35
N TYR A 101 -12.34 -6.85 -8.72
CA TYR A 101 -11.81 -5.68 -9.43
C TYR A 101 -10.66 -6.05 -10.36
N ILE A 102 -9.66 -6.79 -9.86
CA ILE A 102 -8.47 -7.17 -10.63
C ILE A 102 -8.82 -8.11 -11.78
N LEU A 103 -9.72 -9.07 -11.54
CA LEU A 103 -10.06 -10.12 -12.51
C LEU A 103 -10.98 -9.62 -13.62
N HIS A 104 -11.93 -8.74 -13.28
CA HIS A 104 -12.97 -8.33 -14.22
C HIS A 104 -12.72 -6.94 -14.81
N GLY A 105 -11.92 -6.08 -14.19
CA GLY A 105 -11.73 -4.69 -14.64
C GLY A 105 -13.03 -3.85 -14.65
N ASP A 106 -14.15 -4.47 -14.25
CA ASP A 106 -15.53 -4.08 -14.50
C ASP A 106 -16.27 -3.66 -13.22
N ALA A 107 -15.56 -3.43 -12.11
CA ALA A 107 -16.19 -2.63 -11.04
C ALA A 107 -16.54 -1.21 -11.53
N ALA A 108 -16.11 -0.83 -12.74
CA ALA A 108 -16.53 0.36 -13.46
C ALA A 108 -17.86 0.20 -14.25
N GLU A 109 -18.41 -1.01 -14.44
CA GLU A 109 -19.75 -1.18 -15.05
C GLU A 109 -20.88 -1.04 -14.03
N ASP A 110 -20.61 -1.34 -12.76
CA ASP A 110 -21.53 -1.10 -11.65
C ASP A 110 -21.07 0.21 -10.98
N ASP A 111 -21.64 1.35 -11.36
CA ASP A 111 -21.43 2.70 -10.78
C ASP A 111 -21.73 2.79 -9.25
N ARG A 112 -21.83 1.64 -8.56
CA ARG A 112 -21.99 1.55 -7.12
C ARG A 112 -20.75 2.10 -6.42
N PRO A 113 -20.91 3.07 -5.52
CA PRO A 113 -19.79 3.53 -4.71
C PRO A 113 -19.31 2.39 -3.81
N ILE A 114 -17.99 2.30 -3.57
CA ILE A 114 -17.44 1.44 -2.53
C ILE A 114 -17.88 2.00 -1.16
N VAL A 115 -18.40 1.15 -0.28
CA VAL A 115 -18.99 1.55 0.99
C VAL A 115 -18.25 0.93 2.17
N ARG A 116 -18.06 1.72 3.23
CA ARG A 116 -17.61 1.22 4.53
C ARG A 116 -18.72 0.46 5.25
N LEU A 117 -18.39 -0.73 5.75
CA LEU A 117 -19.29 -1.54 6.55
C LEU A 117 -19.25 -1.06 8.00
N ALA A 118 -20.35 -0.49 8.48
CA ALA A 118 -20.45 0.02 9.85
C ALA A 118 -20.20 -1.08 10.90
N GLY A 119 -19.43 -0.77 11.95
CA GLY A 119 -19.10 -1.73 13.01
C GLY A 119 -18.00 -2.73 12.63
N ARG A 120 -17.33 -2.51 11.50
CA ARG A 120 -16.20 -3.32 10.99
C ARG A 120 -14.89 -2.54 10.97
N GLU A 121 -14.71 -1.68 11.97
CA GLU A 121 -13.50 -0.90 12.14
C GLU A 121 -12.36 -1.79 12.65
N GLY A 122 -11.15 -1.53 12.15
CA GLY A 122 -9.94 -2.24 12.50
C GLY A 122 -8.75 -1.31 12.58
N SER A 123 -7.65 -1.82 13.12
CA SER A 123 -6.37 -1.11 13.07
C SER A 123 -5.21 -2.09 13.02
N MET A 124 -4.09 -1.64 12.46
CA MET A 124 -2.84 -2.36 12.46
C MET A 124 -1.66 -1.43 12.72
N THR A 125 -0.57 -1.98 13.27
CA THR A 125 0.71 -1.28 13.36
C THR A 125 1.57 -1.66 12.17
N VAL A 126 1.90 -0.69 11.32
CA VAL A 126 2.81 -0.88 10.21
C VAL A 126 4.22 -0.52 10.65
N ARG A 127 5.16 -1.46 10.54
CA ARG A 127 6.56 -1.26 10.94
C ARG A 127 7.50 -1.34 9.74
N SER A 128 8.58 -0.56 9.75
CA SER A 128 9.55 -0.55 8.65
C SER A 128 10.32 -1.87 8.50
N ASP A 129 10.44 -2.66 9.56
CA ASP A 129 11.01 -4.01 9.60
C ASP A 129 9.96 -5.13 9.46
N GLY A 130 8.69 -4.76 9.30
CA GLY A 130 7.54 -5.68 9.36
C GLY A 130 7.01 -6.15 8.01
N PHE A 131 7.77 -6.04 6.91
CA PHE A 131 7.26 -6.28 5.55
C PHE A 131 6.45 -7.59 5.41
N ARG A 132 6.86 -8.68 6.06
CA ARG A 132 6.22 -10.01 5.94
C ARG A 132 5.37 -10.40 7.14
N ALA A 133 5.32 -9.56 8.17
CA ALA A 133 4.64 -9.85 9.42
C ALA A 133 3.12 -9.69 9.29
N ALA A 134 2.39 -10.33 10.19
CA ALA A 134 0.96 -10.10 10.34
C ALA A 134 0.66 -8.90 11.27
N PRO A 135 -0.39 -8.10 10.99
CA PRO A 135 -1.14 -8.10 9.73
C PRO A 135 -0.25 -7.61 8.58
N TYR A 136 -0.32 -8.29 7.44
CA TYR A 136 0.48 -7.98 6.26
C TYR A 136 -0.24 -6.95 5.40
N LEU A 137 0.48 -5.89 5.03
CA LEU A 137 0.05 -4.87 4.07
C LEU A 137 0.85 -5.07 2.78
N ALA A 138 0.15 -5.19 1.65
CA ALA A 138 0.82 -5.38 0.37
C ALA A 138 1.75 -4.20 0.04
N LEU A 139 2.86 -4.49 -0.64
CA LEU A 139 3.85 -3.45 -0.96
C LEU A 139 3.27 -2.32 -1.84
N ARG A 140 2.37 -2.68 -2.75
CA ARG A 140 1.67 -1.71 -3.61
C ARG A 140 0.75 -0.81 -2.81
N ASP A 141 0.02 -1.36 -1.85
CA ASP A 141 -0.85 -0.60 -0.95
C ASP A 141 -0.04 0.34 -0.06
N CYS A 142 1.14 -0.11 0.42
CA CYS A 142 2.07 0.74 1.15
C CYS A 142 2.59 1.90 0.27
N CYS A 143 2.88 1.64 -1.00
CA CYS A 143 3.23 2.68 -1.97
C CYS A 143 2.08 3.69 -2.16
N ALA A 144 0.86 3.22 -2.40
CA ALA A 144 -0.32 4.08 -2.57
C ALA A 144 -0.58 4.94 -1.32
N LEU A 145 -0.50 4.34 -0.13
CA LEU A 145 -0.63 5.06 1.14
C LEU A 145 0.45 6.13 1.30
N SER A 146 1.71 5.85 0.91
CA SER A 146 2.78 6.85 0.97
C SER A 146 2.50 8.06 0.07
N GLN A 147 1.95 7.81 -1.13
CA GLN A 147 1.56 8.87 -2.07
C GLN A 147 0.40 9.69 -1.51
N LEU A 148 -0.62 9.03 -0.93
CA LEU A 148 -1.75 9.69 -0.31
C LEU A 148 -1.32 10.58 0.86
N VAL A 149 -0.42 10.11 1.72
CA VAL A 149 0.13 10.89 2.84
C VAL A 149 0.91 12.11 2.35
N GLU A 150 1.80 11.95 1.36
CA GLU A 150 2.51 13.08 0.75
C GLU A 150 1.54 14.11 0.17
N TYR A 151 0.48 13.65 -0.51
CA TYR A 151 -0.52 14.51 -1.10
C TYR A 151 -1.33 15.26 -0.03
N ALA A 152 -1.80 14.57 1.01
CA ALA A 152 -2.51 15.18 2.13
C ALA A 152 -1.67 16.30 2.79
N MET A 153 -0.35 16.10 2.90
CA MET A 153 0.57 17.13 3.39
C MET A 153 0.67 18.35 2.46
N ARG A 154 0.61 18.14 1.14
CA ARG A 154 0.60 19.24 0.16
C ARG A 154 -0.70 20.04 0.19
N ILE A 155 -1.85 19.39 0.41
CA ILE A 155 -3.11 20.10 0.66
C ILE A 155 -2.98 20.96 1.91
N ARG A 156 -2.49 20.36 3.01
CA ARG A 156 -2.35 21.03 4.30
C ARG A 156 -1.42 22.24 4.25
N SER A 157 -0.35 22.18 3.47
CA SER A 157 0.57 23.33 3.28
C SER A 157 0.02 24.41 2.34
N GLY A 158 -1.15 24.20 1.73
CA GLY A 158 -1.74 25.10 0.75
C GLY A 158 -1.08 25.02 -0.63
N ALA A 159 -0.20 24.04 -0.86
CA ALA A 159 0.47 23.84 -2.14
C ALA A 159 -0.45 23.24 -3.22
N VAL A 160 -1.59 22.65 -2.83
CA VAL A 160 -2.56 22.01 -3.70
C VAL A 160 -3.99 22.29 -3.20
N ASP A 161 -4.93 22.56 -4.11
CA ASP A 161 -6.36 22.73 -3.76
C ASP A 161 -6.96 21.38 -3.32
N PRO A 162 -7.61 21.27 -2.15
CA PRO A 162 -8.29 20.06 -1.73
C PRO A 162 -9.28 19.50 -2.76
N ARG A 163 -9.92 20.35 -3.56
CA ARG A 163 -10.88 19.93 -4.61
C ARG A 163 -10.22 19.31 -5.83
N SER A 164 -8.88 19.41 -5.93
CA SER A 164 -8.09 18.76 -6.96
C SER A 164 -7.65 17.35 -6.58
N LEU A 165 -8.12 16.83 -5.42
CA LEU A 165 -8.02 15.41 -5.09
C LEU A 165 -8.59 14.62 -6.27
N PRO A 166 -7.78 13.88 -7.04
CA PRO A 166 -8.37 12.77 -7.76
C PRO A 166 -9.04 11.92 -6.68
N LEU A 167 -10.32 11.58 -6.86
CA LEU A 167 -10.84 10.35 -6.27
C LEU A 167 -9.72 9.33 -6.56
N PHE A 168 -9.20 8.67 -5.52
CA PHE A 168 -8.13 7.70 -5.67
C PHE A 168 -8.72 6.49 -6.40
N GLN A 169 -9.06 6.69 -7.68
CA GLN A 169 -9.42 5.66 -8.62
C GLN A 169 -8.22 4.75 -8.61
N LEU A 170 -8.48 3.47 -8.35
CA LEU A 170 -7.49 2.40 -8.19
C LEU A 170 -6.41 2.39 -9.31
N GLU A 171 -6.64 3.05 -10.44
CA GLU A 171 -5.64 3.36 -11.48
C GLU A 171 -4.38 4.08 -10.95
N CYS A 172 -4.48 4.93 -9.91
CA CYS A 172 -3.30 5.54 -9.27
C CYS A 172 -2.50 4.55 -8.41
N CYS A 173 -3.10 3.44 -7.97
CA CYS A 173 -2.39 2.34 -7.32
C CYS A 173 -1.58 1.48 -8.33
N LEU A 174 -1.83 1.70 -9.64
CA LEU A 174 -1.03 1.19 -10.76
C LEU A 174 -0.01 2.23 -11.26
N SER A 175 0.40 3.17 -10.41
CA SER A 175 1.33 4.24 -10.81
C SER A 175 2.68 3.72 -11.34
N ASP A 176 3.20 4.39 -12.36
CA ASP A 176 4.58 4.28 -12.83
C ASP A 176 5.60 4.42 -11.68
N ARG A 177 5.24 5.10 -10.57
CA ARG A 177 6.10 5.29 -9.40
C ARG A 177 6.54 3.97 -8.78
N PHE A 178 5.62 3.00 -8.62
CA PHE A 178 5.98 1.70 -8.05
C PHE A 178 7.03 0.99 -8.92
N GLU A 179 6.82 0.98 -10.23
CA GLU A 179 7.76 0.36 -11.17
C GLU A 179 9.10 1.09 -11.22
N GLN A 180 9.09 2.41 -11.18
CA GLN A 180 10.31 3.23 -11.12
C GLN A 180 11.11 2.98 -9.84
N ASP A 181 10.44 2.96 -8.68
CA ASP A 181 11.07 2.67 -7.40
C ASP A 181 11.61 1.24 -7.37
N TRP A 182 10.84 0.27 -7.87
CA TRP A 182 11.27 -1.11 -8.02
C TRP A 182 12.54 -1.22 -8.85
N ASN A 183 12.55 -0.65 -10.06
CA ASN A 183 13.70 -0.70 -10.96
C ASN A 183 14.93 -0.03 -10.32
N ARG A 184 14.75 1.12 -9.65
CA ARG A 184 15.83 1.82 -8.96
C ARG A 184 16.44 0.99 -7.83
N VAL A 185 15.62 0.34 -7.00
CA VAL A 185 16.10 -0.51 -5.90
C VAL A 185 16.72 -1.81 -6.44
N ALA A 186 16.11 -2.41 -7.45
CA ALA A 186 16.62 -3.60 -8.14
C ALA A 186 18.02 -3.36 -8.72
N GLU A 187 18.24 -2.23 -9.40
CA GLU A 187 19.55 -1.83 -9.92
C GLU A 187 20.56 -1.63 -8.76
N ALA A 188 20.16 -0.94 -7.69
CA ALA A 188 21.03 -0.72 -6.53
C ALA A 188 21.44 -2.02 -5.81
N VAL A 189 20.52 -2.98 -5.67
CA VAL A 189 20.80 -4.29 -5.08
C VAL A 189 21.73 -5.11 -5.96
N ARG A 190 21.58 -5.02 -7.29
CA ARG A 190 22.46 -5.69 -8.26
C ARG A 190 23.90 -5.19 -8.19
N HIS A 191 24.11 -3.88 -8.01
CA HIS A 191 25.44 -3.26 -7.97
C HIS A 191 26.20 -3.43 -6.64
N ARG A 192 25.58 -4.03 -5.61
CA ARG A 192 26.21 -4.34 -4.31
C ARG A 192 26.72 -5.79 -4.21
N ARG A 193 26.76 -6.52 -5.31
CA ARG A 193 27.46 -7.81 -5.46
C ARG A 193 28.82 -7.60 -6.10
#